data_AF-D0NKI7-F1
#
_entry.id   AF-D0NKI7-F1
#
_cell.length_a   1.000
_cell.length_b   1.000
_cell.length_c   1.000
_cell.angle_alpha   90.00
_cell.angle_beta   90.00
_cell.angle_gamma   90.00
#
_symmetry.space_group_name_H-M   'P 1'
#
loop_
_entity.id
_entity.type
_entity.pdbx_description
1 polymer ?
#
loop_
_entity_poly.entity_id
_entity_poly.type
_entity_poly.pdbx_seq_one_letter_code
_entity_poly.pdbx_strand_id
1 'polypeptide(L)'
;MEAQLASLCIKWQENIPDPTAEQVNRSLKDQVLQQQLYLASLQHVMTQSPFLTPSRSKELYDGMHGYSELTETMTDSQPTCHFQSQCAMGVRIVPALMGRFTRQHLPSATFSNPFSHTSVMADGNYTYVSNILLCRIPHRPLEEAVAAALHYFQNLSTELKAHVGVHCDLGLMQDLGEARAYTQMRYRNGPKFFSASNTTLAACITSESAVVVADFVDRDARYPSQMEVSVWTPVSRTLLMTSERDPVTGQEHVLLQRLSVNRYNLSPTSPRLHDEIRSTLPWFNGDLFMEVLCRQLEQGSPARALPSC
;
A
#
# COMPACT_ATOMS: atom_id res chain seq x y z
N MET A 1 -8.61 79.99 9.98
CA MET A 1 -8.18 78.85 10.82
C MET A 1 -9.35 77.92 11.15
N GLU A 2 -10.48 78.46 11.63
CA GLU A 2 -11.69 77.67 11.96
C GLU A 2 -12.30 76.90 10.77
N ALA A 3 -12.34 77.49 9.57
CA ALA A 3 -12.88 76.82 8.38
C ALA A 3 -12.05 75.60 7.91
N GLN A 4 -10.73 75.62 8.13
CA GLN A 4 -9.85 74.49 7.80
C GLN A 4 -9.95 73.37 8.83
N LEU A 5 -10.15 73.71 10.10
CA LEU A 5 -10.42 72.73 11.17
C LEU A 5 -11.77 72.04 10.95
N ALA A 6 -12.82 72.78 10.57
CA ALA A 6 -14.12 72.21 10.25
C ALA A 6 -14.07 71.22 9.06
N SER A 7 -13.31 71.55 8.01
CA SER A 7 -13.11 70.65 6.86
C SER A 7 -12.33 69.38 7.21
N LEU A 8 -11.34 69.48 8.11
CA LEU A 8 -10.59 68.32 8.60
C LEU A 8 -11.45 67.42 9.50
N CYS A 9 -12.32 67.99 10.34
CA CYS A 9 -13.28 67.23 11.16
C CYS A 9 -14.29 66.47 10.31
N ILE A 10 -14.81 67.07 9.24
CA ILE A 10 -15.73 66.42 8.30
C ILE A 10 -15.05 65.28 7.55
N LYS A 11 -13.83 65.49 7.02
CA LYS A 11 -13.04 64.43 6.37
C LYS A 11 -12.63 63.31 7.33
N TRP A 12 -12.45 63.62 8.61
CA TRP A 12 -12.22 62.61 9.64
C TRP A 12 -13.49 61.80 9.89
N GLN A 13 -14.66 62.45 10.04
CA GLN A 13 -15.96 61.79 10.22
C GLN A 13 -16.34 60.89 9.03
N GLU A 14 -16.02 61.29 7.80
CA GLU A 14 -16.23 60.49 6.58
C GLU A 14 -15.30 59.28 6.47
N ASN A 15 -14.17 59.27 7.19
CA ASN A 15 -13.20 58.16 7.23
C ASN A 15 -13.27 57.35 8.54
N ILE A 16 -14.24 57.59 9.42
CA ILE A 16 -14.45 56.73 10.60
C ILE A 16 -15.01 55.40 10.07
N PRO A 17 -14.30 54.27 10.24
CA PRO A 17 -14.82 52.97 9.84
C PRO A 17 -16.17 52.75 10.53
N ASP A 18 -17.17 52.24 9.80
CA ASP A 18 -18.49 51.98 10.35
C ASP A 18 -18.33 51.17 11.65
N PRO A 19 -18.74 51.72 12.83
CA PRO A 19 -18.51 51.06 14.12
C PRO A 19 -19.18 49.69 14.18
N THR A 20 -20.22 49.47 13.39
CA THR A 20 -20.86 48.16 13.25
C THR A 20 -19.95 47.17 12.50
N ALA A 21 -19.26 47.61 11.45
CA ALA A 21 -18.29 46.79 10.72
C ALA A 21 -17.06 46.44 11.56
N GLU A 22 -16.56 47.37 12.38
CA GLU A 22 -15.46 47.08 13.31
C GLU A 22 -15.87 46.06 14.38
N GLN A 23 -17.09 46.19 14.92
CA GLN A 23 -17.61 45.27 15.92
C GLN A 23 -17.82 43.87 15.36
N VAL A 24 -18.37 43.76 14.14
CA VAL A 24 -18.49 42.48 13.42
C VAL A 24 -17.10 41.88 13.13
N ASN A 25 -16.14 42.68 12.70
CA ASN A 25 -14.77 42.22 12.44
C ASN A 25 -14.09 41.68 13.71
N ARG A 26 -14.23 42.37 14.86
CA ARG A 26 -13.74 41.86 16.15
C ARG A 26 -14.40 40.55 16.53
N SER A 27 -15.73 40.45 16.39
CA SER A 27 -16.46 39.21 16.68
C SER A 27 -16.02 38.04 15.79
N LEU A 28 -15.81 38.27 14.49
CA LEU A 28 -15.30 37.25 13.58
C LEU A 28 -13.87 36.83 13.94
N LYS A 29 -13.00 37.77 14.31
CA LYS A 29 -11.64 37.46 14.77
C LYS A 29 -11.64 36.61 16.04
N ASP A 30 -12.52 36.92 16.99
CA ASP A 30 -12.66 36.14 18.22
C ASP A 30 -13.18 34.72 17.92
N GLN A 31 -14.16 34.59 17.01
CA GLN A 31 -14.64 33.28 16.55
C GLN A 31 -13.55 32.48 15.85
N VAL A 32 -12.76 33.10 14.97
CA VAL A 32 -11.63 32.46 14.28
C VAL A 32 -10.59 32.01 15.29
N LEU A 33 -10.24 32.86 16.27
CA LEU A 33 -9.30 32.50 17.34
C LEU A 33 -9.82 31.29 18.14
N GLN A 34 -11.11 31.30 18.51
CA GLN A 34 -11.72 30.20 19.24
C GLN A 34 -11.71 28.90 18.42
N GLN A 35 -12.01 28.96 17.12
CA GLN A 35 -11.91 27.81 16.22
C GLN A 35 -10.47 27.29 16.11
N GLN A 36 -9.48 28.17 16.01
CA GLN A 36 -8.07 27.79 15.99
C GLN A 36 -7.65 27.10 17.28
N LEU A 37 -8.09 27.59 18.44
CA LEU A 37 -7.82 26.97 19.74
C LEU A 37 -8.47 25.59 19.89
N TYR A 38 -9.71 25.42 19.40
CA TYR A 38 -10.36 24.11 19.39
C TYR A 38 -9.63 23.12 18.48
N LEU A 39 -9.22 23.55 17.28
CA LEU A 39 -8.47 22.70 16.35
C LEU A 39 -7.11 22.28 16.95
N ALA A 40 -6.38 23.22 17.57
CA ALA A 40 -5.12 22.93 18.24
C ALA A 40 -5.30 21.93 19.41
N SER A 41 -6.40 22.06 20.16
CA SER A 41 -6.73 21.13 21.24
C SER A 41 -7.02 19.72 20.71
N LEU A 42 -7.78 19.61 19.61
CA LEU A 42 -8.01 18.31 18.95
C LEU A 42 -6.70 17.71 18.44
N GLN A 43 -5.84 18.49 17.78
CA GLN A 43 -4.52 18.04 17.32
C GLN A 43 -3.65 17.54 18.49
N HIS A 44 -3.66 18.24 19.62
CA HIS A 44 -2.94 17.83 20.82
C HIS A 44 -3.44 16.48 21.36
N VAL A 45 -4.76 16.34 21.53
CA VAL A 45 -5.35 15.07 21.98
C VAL A 45 -5.09 13.94 20.99
N MET A 46 -5.14 14.23 19.68
CA MET A 46 -4.87 13.23 18.64
C MET A 46 -3.43 12.71 18.69
N THR A 47 -2.45 13.58 18.92
CA THR A 47 -1.03 13.17 19.01
C THR A 47 -0.70 12.37 20.26
N GLN A 48 -1.52 12.48 21.32
CA GLN A 48 -1.38 11.69 22.55
C GLN A 48 -2.19 10.39 22.54
N SER A 49 -3.08 10.21 21.57
CA SER A 49 -3.94 9.03 21.53
C SER A 49 -3.15 7.78 21.14
N PRO A 50 -3.17 6.71 21.95
CA PRO A 50 -2.51 5.45 21.62
C PRO A 50 -3.18 4.75 20.42
N PHE A 51 -4.42 5.11 20.09
CA PHE A 51 -5.16 4.60 18.94
C PHE A 51 -4.82 5.32 17.62
N LEU A 52 -4.14 6.46 17.70
CA LEU A 52 -3.81 7.31 16.55
C LEU A 52 -2.31 7.31 16.27
N THR A 53 -1.63 6.20 16.52
CA THR A 53 -0.27 6.00 16.00
C THR A 53 -0.30 6.36 14.50
N PRO A 54 0.45 7.39 14.08
CA PRO A 54 0.30 7.92 12.74
C PRO A 54 0.58 6.81 11.73
N SER A 55 -0.37 6.62 10.82
CA SER A 55 -0.24 5.64 9.77
C SER A 55 1.01 5.93 8.94
N ARG A 56 1.78 4.87 8.66
CA ARG A 56 2.96 4.93 7.78
C ARG A 56 2.63 4.43 6.37
N SER A 57 1.35 4.36 5.99
CA SER A 57 0.94 3.79 4.69
C SER A 57 1.53 4.54 3.50
N LYS A 58 1.64 5.87 3.56
CA LYS A 58 2.30 6.65 2.50
C LYS A 58 3.80 6.40 2.45
N GLU A 59 4.46 6.38 3.60
CA GLU A 59 5.90 6.07 3.69
C GLU A 59 6.22 4.66 3.17
N LEU A 60 5.32 3.69 3.44
CA LEU A 60 5.41 2.35 2.90
C LEU A 60 5.22 2.34 1.38
N TYR A 61 4.22 3.06 0.88
CA TYR A 61 4.01 3.25 -0.56
C TYR A 61 5.25 3.84 -1.24
N ASP A 62 5.77 4.96 -0.74
CA ASP A 62 6.95 5.63 -1.29
C ASP A 62 8.22 4.75 -1.20
N GLY A 63 8.27 3.83 -0.24
CA GLY A 63 9.35 2.85 -0.11
C GLY A 63 9.24 1.65 -1.05
N MET A 64 8.02 1.16 -1.29
CA MET A 64 7.77 -0.04 -2.09
C MET A 64 7.69 0.25 -3.59
N HIS A 65 7.27 1.45 -3.97
CA HIS A 65 6.96 1.80 -5.35
C HIS A 65 7.88 2.91 -5.87
N GLY A 66 8.51 2.65 -7.01
CA GLY A 66 9.24 3.66 -7.78
C GLY A 66 8.43 4.06 -9.00
N TYR A 67 8.29 5.38 -9.23
CA TYR A 67 7.56 5.89 -10.38
C TYR A 67 8.04 5.24 -11.68
N SER A 68 7.11 4.66 -12.43
CA SER A 68 7.42 3.90 -13.64
C SER A 68 6.50 4.28 -14.79
N GLU A 69 7.07 4.94 -15.80
CA GLU A 69 6.37 5.40 -16.99
C GLU A 69 7.10 4.93 -18.26
N LEU A 70 6.32 4.41 -19.20
CA LEU A 70 6.74 4.08 -20.54
C LEU A 70 6.08 5.04 -21.52
N THR A 71 6.90 5.87 -22.15
CA THR A 71 6.44 6.84 -23.15
C THR A 71 6.42 6.21 -24.55
N GLU A 72 5.62 6.78 -25.44
CA GLU A 72 5.55 6.35 -26.86
C GLU A 72 6.88 6.52 -27.61
N THR A 73 7.81 7.32 -27.07
CA THR A 73 9.12 7.61 -27.66
C THR A 73 10.17 6.54 -27.38
N MET A 74 9.88 5.55 -26.54
CA MET A 74 10.84 4.49 -26.20
C MET A 74 11.02 3.51 -27.35
N THR A 75 12.26 3.15 -27.66
CA THR A 75 12.57 2.11 -28.66
C THR A 75 12.27 0.72 -28.11
N ASP A 76 12.05 -0.28 -28.97
CA ASP A 76 11.54 -1.61 -28.58
C ASP A 76 12.30 -2.32 -27.45
N SER A 77 13.62 -2.11 -27.32
CA SER A 77 14.43 -2.73 -26.27
C SER A 77 14.40 -1.99 -24.92
N GLN A 78 14.13 -0.68 -24.92
CA GLN A 78 14.20 0.15 -23.71
C GLN A 78 13.15 -0.23 -22.65
N PRO A 79 11.89 -0.55 -22.99
CA PRO A 79 10.89 -0.99 -22.02
C PRO A 79 11.27 -2.28 -21.31
N THR A 80 11.89 -3.23 -22.03
CA THR A 80 12.36 -4.50 -21.45
C THR A 80 13.44 -4.23 -20.41
N CYS A 81 14.46 -3.44 -20.77
CA CYS A 81 15.52 -3.04 -19.85
C CYS A 81 14.98 -2.27 -18.63
N HIS A 82 14.00 -1.40 -18.85
CA HIS A 82 13.33 -0.64 -17.79
C HIS A 82 12.65 -1.58 -16.78
N PHE A 83 11.84 -2.52 -17.25
CA PHE A 83 11.18 -3.48 -16.36
C PHE A 83 12.13 -4.42 -15.66
N GLN A 84 13.18 -4.90 -16.34
CA GLN A 84 14.23 -5.71 -15.71
C GLN A 84 14.95 -4.93 -14.60
N SER A 85 15.27 -3.65 -14.83
CA SER A 85 15.86 -2.76 -13.83
C SER A 85 14.91 -2.54 -12.64
N GLN A 86 13.63 -2.28 -12.88
CA GLN A 86 12.61 -2.14 -11.83
C GLN A 86 12.50 -3.42 -11.00
N CYS A 87 12.43 -4.59 -11.63
CA CYS A 87 12.39 -5.89 -10.95
C CYS A 87 13.63 -6.12 -10.08
N ALA A 88 14.83 -5.89 -10.63
CA ALA A 88 16.09 -6.07 -9.92
C ALA A 88 16.20 -5.12 -8.72
N MET A 89 15.80 -3.86 -8.89
CA MET A 89 15.74 -2.88 -7.81
C MET A 89 14.75 -3.31 -6.74
N GLY A 90 13.53 -3.70 -7.12
CA GLY A 90 12.47 -4.15 -6.23
C GLY A 90 12.94 -5.29 -5.33
N VAL A 91 13.51 -6.35 -5.91
CA VAL A 91 14.06 -7.48 -5.14
C VAL A 91 15.15 -7.03 -4.16
N ARG A 92 16.06 -6.16 -4.61
CA ARG A 92 17.20 -5.71 -3.79
C ARG A 92 16.78 -4.89 -2.57
N ILE A 93 15.73 -4.08 -2.68
CA ILE A 93 15.31 -3.18 -1.58
C ILE A 93 14.46 -3.89 -0.52
N VAL A 94 13.87 -5.06 -0.83
CA VAL A 94 12.95 -5.77 0.08
C VAL A 94 13.53 -5.99 1.48
N PRO A 95 14.74 -6.54 1.67
CA PRO A 95 15.23 -6.82 3.02
C PRO A 95 15.37 -5.55 3.87
N ALA A 96 15.79 -4.44 3.26
CA ALA A 96 15.90 -3.15 3.93
C ALA A 96 14.51 -2.57 4.28
N LEU A 97 13.53 -2.69 3.38
CA LEU A 97 12.14 -2.28 3.63
C LEU A 97 11.53 -3.10 4.77
N MET A 98 11.69 -4.42 4.76
CA MET A 98 11.23 -5.29 5.84
C MET A 98 11.86 -4.84 7.17
N GLY A 99 13.19 -4.68 7.23
CA GLY A 99 13.87 -4.17 8.41
C GLY A 99 13.35 -2.81 8.93
N ARG A 100 12.87 -1.92 8.06
CA ARG A 100 12.31 -0.60 8.44
C ARG A 100 10.88 -0.68 8.98
N PHE A 101 10.04 -1.56 8.43
CA PHE A 101 8.61 -1.59 8.74
C PHE A 101 8.19 -2.73 9.66
N THR A 102 8.90 -3.86 9.67
CA THR A 102 8.51 -5.07 10.41
C THR A 102 9.25 -5.23 11.73
N ARG A 103 10.47 -4.69 11.86
CA ARG A 103 11.38 -4.95 12.99
C ARG A 103 10.75 -4.73 14.37
N GLN A 104 10.00 -3.64 14.53
CA GLN A 104 9.33 -3.33 15.81
C GLN A 104 8.16 -4.28 16.14
N HIS A 105 7.65 -5.00 15.15
CA HIS A 105 6.50 -5.90 15.27
C HIS A 105 6.90 -7.38 15.30
N LEU A 106 8.15 -7.73 14.98
CA LEU A 106 8.66 -9.10 15.03
C LEU A 106 8.44 -9.81 16.38
N PRO A 107 8.55 -9.15 17.55
CA PRO A 107 8.24 -9.78 18.84
C PRO A 107 6.75 -10.09 19.03
N SER A 108 5.86 -9.39 18.31
CA SER A 108 4.40 -9.58 18.41
C SER A 108 3.90 -10.75 17.57
N ALA A 109 4.62 -11.13 16.51
CA ALA A 109 4.40 -12.40 15.84
C ALA A 109 4.90 -13.52 16.75
N THR A 110 4.17 -14.61 16.86
CA THR A 110 4.57 -15.82 17.57
C THR A 110 4.22 -17.04 16.73
N PHE A 111 4.69 -18.23 17.10
CA PHE A 111 4.31 -19.47 16.40
C PHE A 111 2.81 -19.76 16.45
N SER A 112 2.14 -19.37 17.54
CA SER A 112 0.70 -19.60 17.73
C SER A 112 -0.16 -18.45 17.21
N ASN A 113 0.43 -17.27 16.98
CA ASN A 113 -0.32 -16.08 16.60
C ASN A 113 0.48 -15.24 15.58
N PRO A 114 0.10 -15.24 14.29
CA PRO A 114 0.67 -14.32 13.33
C PRO A 114 0.30 -12.87 13.69
N PHE A 115 1.17 -11.93 13.34
CA PHE A 115 0.89 -10.50 13.48
C PHE A 115 0.38 -9.96 12.15
N SER A 116 -0.81 -9.35 12.15
CA SER A 116 -1.33 -8.61 10.99
C SER A 116 -1.78 -7.22 11.45
N HIS A 117 -1.31 -6.18 10.76
CA HIS A 117 -1.68 -4.80 11.05
C HIS A 117 -2.02 -4.05 9.78
N THR A 118 -3.29 -3.65 9.67
CA THR A 118 -3.79 -2.80 8.59
C THR A 118 -3.84 -1.35 9.04
N SER A 119 -3.39 -0.46 8.18
CA SER A 119 -3.36 0.99 8.43
C SER A 119 -3.88 1.74 7.22
N VAL A 120 -4.46 2.91 7.46
CA VAL A 120 -5.04 3.77 6.41
C VAL A 120 -4.53 5.19 6.60
N MET A 121 -4.10 5.82 5.51
CA MET A 121 -3.69 7.22 5.45
C MET A 121 -4.28 7.88 4.21
N ALA A 122 -4.53 9.18 4.23
CA ALA A 122 -4.81 9.95 3.03
C ALA A 122 -3.91 11.18 2.96
N ASP A 123 -3.49 11.59 1.76
CA ASP A 123 -2.59 12.74 1.53
C ASP A 123 -3.25 13.91 0.79
N GLY A 124 -4.59 13.89 0.72
CA GLY A 124 -5.41 14.87 0.01
C GLY A 124 -5.69 14.49 -1.45
N ASN A 125 -4.78 13.77 -2.11
CA ASN A 125 -4.98 13.28 -3.48
C ASN A 125 -5.45 11.81 -3.47
N TYR A 126 -4.86 11.00 -2.60
CA TYR A 126 -5.10 9.56 -2.57
C TYR A 126 -5.37 9.06 -1.15
N THR A 127 -6.05 7.92 -1.06
CA THR A 127 -6.11 7.11 0.15
C THR A 127 -5.21 5.90 0.00
N TYR A 128 -4.30 5.71 0.94
CA TYR A 128 -3.39 4.59 1.03
C TYR A 128 -3.89 3.62 2.10
N VAL A 129 -4.03 2.36 1.74
CA VAL A 129 -4.35 1.28 2.67
C VAL A 129 -3.16 0.34 2.64
N SER A 130 -2.50 0.14 3.78
CA SER A 130 -1.34 -0.75 3.91
C SER A 130 -1.61 -1.90 4.86
N ASN A 131 -0.97 -3.04 4.64
CA ASN A 131 -0.94 -4.15 5.60
C ASN A 131 0.49 -4.66 5.79
N ILE A 132 0.79 -5.01 7.03
CA ILE A 132 1.98 -5.74 7.45
C ILE A 132 1.51 -7.08 7.99
N LEU A 133 1.99 -8.18 7.42
CA LEU A 133 1.77 -9.54 7.92
C LEU A 133 3.11 -10.18 8.27
N LEU A 134 3.22 -10.70 9.48
CA LEU A 134 4.37 -11.44 9.98
C LEU A 134 3.91 -12.79 10.52
N CYS A 135 4.53 -13.87 10.07
CA CYS A 135 4.21 -15.22 10.52
C CYS A 135 5.49 -16.02 10.71
N ARG A 136 5.52 -16.90 11.71
CA ARG A 136 6.57 -17.91 11.85
C ARG A 136 5.95 -19.26 11.52
N ILE A 137 6.45 -19.90 10.46
CA ILE A 137 6.00 -21.22 10.03
C ILE A 137 6.92 -22.24 10.72
N PRO A 138 6.42 -22.99 11.71
CA PRO A 138 7.26 -23.90 12.49
C PRO A 138 7.55 -25.19 11.72
N HIS A 139 8.70 -25.81 12.01
CA HIS A 139 9.05 -27.17 11.57
C HIS A 139 9.01 -27.42 10.06
N ARG A 140 9.26 -26.39 9.24
CA ARG A 140 9.27 -26.51 7.78
C ARG A 140 10.55 -25.94 7.20
N PRO A 141 11.14 -26.60 6.19
CA PRO A 141 12.24 -26.01 5.44
C PRO A 141 11.73 -24.84 4.59
N LEU A 142 12.64 -23.92 4.26
CA LEU A 142 12.34 -22.76 3.43
C LEU A 142 11.73 -23.17 2.07
N GLU A 143 12.26 -24.21 1.44
CA GLU A 143 11.81 -24.68 0.12
C GLU A 143 10.32 -25.04 0.10
N GLU A 144 9.83 -25.79 1.09
CA GLU A 144 8.41 -26.15 1.18
C GLU A 144 7.51 -24.93 1.36
N ALA A 145 7.92 -24.00 2.23
CA ALA A 145 7.17 -22.78 2.50
C ALA A 145 7.12 -21.87 1.26
N VAL A 146 8.23 -21.78 0.52
CA VAL A 146 8.31 -21.03 -0.74
C VAL A 146 7.45 -21.67 -1.83
N ALA A 147 7.48 -22.99 -1.97
CA ALA A 147 6.63 -23.70 -2.92
C ALA A 147 5.14 -23.45 -2.65
N ALA A 148 4.72 -23.49 -1.38
CA ALA A 148 3.35 -23.16 -0.97
C ALA A 148 2.97 -21.70 -1.28
N ALA A 149 3.88 -20.74 -1.02
CA ALA A 149 3.65 -19.34 -1.36
C ALA A 149 3.52 -19.11 -2.88
N LEU A 150 4.37 -19.76 -3.69
CA LEU A 150 4.30 -19.70 -5.15
C LEU A 150 3.00 -20.33 -5.68
N HIS A 151 2.54 -21.41 -5.07
CA HIS A 151 1.26 -22.02 -5.41
C HIS A 151 0.08 -21.04 -5.25
N TYR A 152 0.07 -20.26 -4.17
CA TYR A 152 -0.91 -19.19 -4.00
C TYR A 152 -0.87 -18.17 -5.14
N PHE A 153 0.32 -17.69 -5.52
CA PHE A 153 0.43 -16.70 -6.60
C PHE A 153 0.01 -17.25 -7.96
N GLN A 154 0.32 -18.52 -8.24
CA GLN A 154 -0.09 -19.20 -9.47
C GLN A 154 -1.61 -19.40 -9.56
N ASN A 155 -2.28 -19.58 -8.42
CA ASN A 155 -3.73 -19.83 -8.34
C ASN A 155 -4.54 -18.62 -7.88
N LEU A 156 -3.91 -17.44 -7.79
CA LEU A 156 -4.49 -16.23 -7.20
C LEU A 156 -5.89 -15.90 -7.74
N SER A 157 -6.08 -15.99 -9.06
CA SER A 157 -7.37 -15.73 -9.72
C SER A 157 -8.47 -16.64 -9.19
N THR A 158 -8.20 -17.94 -9.13
CA THR A 158 -9.14 -18.97 -8.67
C THR A 158 -9.45 -18.80 -7.19
N GLU A 159 -8.44 -18.57 -6.37
CA GLU A 159 -8.59 -18.40 -4.92
C GLU A 159 -9.39 -17.13 -4.58
N LEU A 160 -9.14 -16.02 -5.27
CA LEU A 160 -9.90 -14.78 -5.09
C LEU A 160 -11.37 -14.95 -5.45
N LYS A 161 -11.65 -15.64 -6.55
CA LYS A 161 -13.02 -15.89 -6.99
C LYS A 161 -13.76 -16.78 -5.99
N ALA A 162 -13.12 -17.84 -5.52
CA ALA A 162 -13.71 -18.81 -4.62
C ALA A 162 -13.96 -18.24 -3.21
N HIS A 163 -13.00 -17.51 -2.65
CA HIS A 163 -13.04 -17.08 -1.24
C HIS A 163 -13.53 -15.65 -1.02
N VAL A 164 -13.38 -14.78 -2.03
CA VAL A 164 -13.64 -13.34 -1.90
C VAL A 164 -14.68 -12.85 -2.91
N GLY A 165 -15.08 -13.68 -3.89
CA GLY A 165 -16.03 -13.31 -4.95
C GLY A 165 -15.46 -12.30 -5.96
N VAL A 166 -14.14 -12.06 -5.91
CA VAL A 166 -13.42 -11.12 -6.76
C VAL A 166 -12.96 -11.82 -8.02
N HIS A 167 -13.17 -11.17 -9.17
CA HIS A 167 -12.61 -11.62 -10.44
C HIS A 167 -11.29 -10.89 -10.68
N CYS A 168 -10.21 -11.65 -10.84
CA CYS A 168 -8.88 -11.11 -11.07
C CYS A 168 -8.21 -11.91 -12.20
N ASP A 169 -8.10 -11.31 -13.38
CA ASP A 169 -7.43 -11.93 -14.51
C ASP A 169 -6.02 -11.37 -14.63
N LEU A 170 -5.01 -12.23 -14.54
CA LEU A 170 -3.60 -11.85 -14.67
C LEU A 170 -3.08 -12.34 -16.02
N GLY A 171 -2.95 -11.44 -16.98
CA GLY A 171 -2.40 -11.74 -18.30
C GLY A 171 -0.90 -11.49 -18.35
N LEU A 172 -0.11 -12.48 -18.77
CA LEU A 172 1.31 -12.29 -19.09
C LEU A 172 1.44 -11.46 -20.37
N MET A 173 2.05 -10.29 -20.27
CA MET A 173 2.30 -9.40 -21.41
C MET A 173 3.70 -9.62 -21.98
N GLN A 174 4.69 -9.83 -21.11
CA GLN A 174 6.06 -10.11 -21.49
C GLN A 174 6.76 -10.96 -20.42
N ASP A 175 7.45 -12.02 -20.87
CA ASP A 175 8.42 -12.74 -20.04
C ASP A 175 9.74 -11.97 -20.03
N LEU A 176 10.25 -11.67 -18.83
CA LEU A 176 11.48 -10.89 -18.63
C LEU A 176 12.67 -11.78 -18.24
N GLY A 177 12.48 -13.10 -18.14
CA GLY A 177 13.48 -14.08 -17.71
C GLY A 177 13.71 -14.07 -16.19
N GLU A 178 14.45 -15.05 -15.67
CA GLU A 178 14.88 -15.10 -14.25
C GLU A 178 13.73 -14.93 -13.24
N ALA A 179 12.59 -15.60 -13.47
CA ALA A 179 11.38 -15.47 -12.66
C ALA A 179 10.85 -14.03 -12.55
N ARG A 180 11.01 -13.24 -13.63
CA ARG A 180 10.45 -11.90 -13.78
C ARG A 180 9.44 -11.88 -14.92
N ALA A 181 8.38 -11.10 -14.74
CA ALA A 181 7.32 -10.97 -15.73
C ALA A 181 6.73 -9.57 -15.71
N TYR A 182 6.30 -9.11 -16.88
CA TYR A 182 5.41 -7.98 -17.02
C TYR A 182 4.01 -8.49 -17.34
N THR A 183 3.04 -8.04 -16.56
CA THR A 183 1.67 -8.55 -16.59
C THR A 183 0.65 -7.42 -16.61
N GLN A 184 -0.54 -7.72 -17.08
CA GLN A 184 -1.71 -6.86 -16.91
C GLN A 184 -2.71 -7.56 -16.02
N MET A 185 -2.99 -6.97 -14.87
CA MET A 185 -4.04 -7.41 -13.95
C MET A 185 -5.34 -6.68 -14.28
N ARG A 186 -6.40 -7.44 -14.53
CA ARG A 186 -7.78 -6.94 -14.67
C ARG A 186 -8.56 -7.38 -13.45
N TYR A 187 -8.95 -6.42 -12.65
CA TYR A 187 -9.61 -6.62 -11.38
C TYR A 187 -11.07 -6.18 -11.46
N ARG A 188 -11.95 -6.98 -10.87
CA ARG A 188 -13.37 -6.65 -10.75
C ARG A 188 -13.93 -7.19 -9.43
N ASN A 189 -14.50 -6.28 -8.65
CA ASN A 189 -15.25 -6.57 -7.45
C ASN A 189 -16.68 -6.05 -7.61
N GLY A 190 -17.59 -6.95 -7.97
CA GLY A 190 -18.96 -6.62 -8.34
C GLY A 190 -19.05 -5.68 -9.57
N PRO A 191 -20.20 -5.02 -9.76
CA PRO A 191 -20.43 -4.16 -10.93
C PRO A 191 -19.83 -2.76 -10.79
N LYS A 192 -19.56 -2.31 -9.55
CA LYS A 192 -19.19 -0.93 -9.23
C LYS A 192 -17.70 -0.72 -9.05
N PHE A 193 -16.91 -1.79 -8.99
CA PHE A 193 -15.48 -1.71 -8.82
C PHE A 193 -14.80 -2.57 -9.87
N PHE A 194 -14.08 -1.90 -10.77
CA PHE A 194 -13.22 -2.54 -11.75
C PHE A 194 -11.99 -1.67 -11.92
N SER A 195 -10.84 -2.31 -12.14
CA SER A 195 -9.58 -1.64 -12.45
C SER A 195 -8.73 -2.51 -13.36
N ALA A 196 -7.88 -1.87 -14.15
CA ALA A 196 -6.84 -2.54 -14.91
C ALA A 196 -5.52 -1.88 -14.54
N SER A 197 -4.52 -2.68 -14.17
CA SER A 197 -3.20 -2.19 -13.81
C SER A 197 -2.15 -3.07 -14.45
N ASN A 198 -1.10 -2.45 -14.97
CA ASN A 198 0.06 -3.20 -15.41
C ASN A 198 1.03 -3.36 -14.24
N THR A 199 1.64 -4.53 -14.13
CA THR A 199 2.40 -4.95 -12.95
C THR A 199 3.63 -5.73 -13.37
N THR A 200 4.79 -5.31 -12.86
CA THR A 200 6.01 -6.12 -12.89
C THR A 200 6.00 -7.07 -11.71
N LEU A 201 6.35 -8.32 -11.97
CA LEU A 201 6.48 -9.39 -10.99
C LEU A 201 7.94 -9.86 -11.02
N ALA A 202 8.53 -10.09 -9.86
CA ALA A 202 9.87 -10.62 -9.74
C ALA A 202 9.96 -11.54 -8.53
N ALA A 203 10.62 -12.68 -8.71
CA ALA A 203 11.01 -13.55 -7.60
C ALA A 203 12.53 -13.77 -7.61
N CYS A 204 13.12 -13.84 -6.43
CA CYS A 204 14.51 -14.25 -6.24
C CYS A 204 14.56 -15.22 -5.07
N ILE A 205 14.97 -16.46 -5.33
CA ILE A 205 14.96 -17.54 -4.37
C ILE A 205 16.39 -18.06 -4.24
N THR A 206 16.91 -18.06 -3.02
CA THR A 206 18.22 -18.59 -2.64
C THR A 206 18.04 -19.67 -1.57
N SER A 207 19.12 -20.32 -1.17
CA SER A 207 19.09 -21.29 -0.06
C SER A 207 18.73 -20.66 1.29
N GLU A 208 18.93 -19.36 1.45
CA GLU A 208 18.74 -18.65 2.73
C GLU A 208 17.46 -17.82 2.77
N SER A 209 16.98 -17.38 1.61
CA SER A 209 15.84 -16.47 1.53
C SER A 209 15.06 -16.60 0.24
N ALA A 210 13.79 -16.21 0.27
CA ALA A 210 12.99 -15.99 -0.91
C ALA A 210 12.33 -14.62 -0.86
N VAL A 211 12.42 -13.90 -1.98
CA VAL A 211 11.85 -12.58 -2.17
C VAL A 211 10.88 -12.66 -3.34
N VAL A 212 9.66 -12.16 -3.14
CA VAL A 212 8.68 -11.95 -4.22
C VAL A 212 8.23 -10.50 -4.19
N VAL A 213 8.24 -9.84 -5.34
CA VAL A 213 7.85 -8.45 -5.52
C VAL A 213 6.85 -8.36 -6.65
N ALA A 214 5.77 -7.62 -6.40
CA ALA A 214 4.84 -7.14 -7.39
C ALA A 214 4.79 -5.62 -7.26
N ASP A 215 5.13 -4.91 -8.31
CA ASP A 215 5.03 -3.46 -8.36
C ASP A 215 4.32 -3.02 -9.63
N PHE A 216 3.53 -1.96 -9.55
CA PHE A 216 2.73 -1.52 -10.69
C PHE A 216 3.49 -0.50 -11.56
N VAL A 217 3.01 -0.31 -12.78
CA VAL A 217 3.51 0.68 -13.73
C VAL A 217 2.51 1.83 -13.77
N ASP A 218 2.95 3.05 -13.47
CA ASP A 218 2.08 4.23 -13.43
C ASP A 218 1.51 4.55 -14.80
N ARG A 219 2.33 4.48 -15.85
CA ARG A 219 1.89 4.84 -17.21
C ARG A 219 2.54 3.94 -18.23
N ASP A 220 1.73 3.34 -19.10
CA ASP A 220 2.22 2.62 -20.27
C ASP A 220 1.34 2.96 -21.46
N ALA A 221 1.87 3.72 -22.40
CA ALA A 221 1.14 4.12 -23.60
C ALA A 221 0.79 2.93 -24.51
N ARG A 222 1.55 1.83 -24.44
CA ARG A 222 1.35 0.65 -25.29
C ARG A 222 0.21 -0.24 -24.80
N TYR A 223 0.07 -0.31 -23.49
CA TYR A 223 -0.98 -1.06 -22.81
C TYR A 223 -1.73 -0.13 -21.85
N PRO A 224 -2.54 0.81 -22.36
CA PRO A 224 -3.19 1.81 -21.53
C PRO A 224 -4.08 1.14 -20.49
N SER A 225 -3.78 1.40 -19.22
CA SER A 225 -4.70 1.12 -18.14
C SER A 225 -5.87 2.09 -18.23
N GLN A 226 -7.11 1.63 -17.97
CA GLN A 226 -8.30 2.49 -17.98
C GLN A 226 -8.33 3.41 -16.74
N MET A 227 -7.37 4.33 -16.67
CA MET A 227 -7.11 5.16 -15.49
C MET A 227 -8.23 6.14 -15.16
N GLU A 228 -8.94 6.65 -16.16
CA GLU A 228 -9.90 7.75 -15.98
C GLU A 228 -11.28 7.32 -15.45
N VAL A 229 -11.63 6.02 -15.59
CA VAL A 229 -13.00 5.52 -15.29
C VAL A 229 -13.01 4.54 -14.11
N SER A 230 -11.85 4.01 -13.72
CA SER A 230 -11.73 2.97 -12.70
C SER A 230 -11.49 3.52 -11.29
N VAL A 231 -11.95 2.77 -10.28
CA VAL A 231 -11.46 2.99 -8.92
C VAL A 231 -10.06 2.40 -8.88
N TRP A 232 -9.07 3.26 -9.07
CA TRP A 232 -7.68 2.84 -9.18
C TRP A 232 -7.23 2.11 -7.91
N THR A 233 -6.65 0.92 -8.08
CA THR A 233 -5.97 0.12 -7.04
C THR A 233 -4.68 -0.46 -7.59
N PRO A 234 -3.66 0.37 -7.84
CA PRO A 234 -2.34 -0.17 -8.03
C PRO A 234 -1.91 -0.79 -6.69
N VAL A 235 -1.52 -2.05 -6.74
CA VAL A 235 -1.10 -2.81 -5.56
C VAL A 235 0.39 -3.06 -5.66
N SER A 236 1.15 -2.50 -4.74
CA SER A 236 2.54 -2.94 -4.52
C SER A 236 2.53 -3.97 -3.41
N ARG A 237 3.13 -5.13 -3.67
CA ARG A 237 3.16 -6.28 -2.76
C ARG A 237 4.55 -6.86 -2.71
N THR A 238 5.02 -7.13 -1.51
CA THR A 238 6.33 -7.71 -1.29
C THR A 238 6.24 -8.80 -0.23
N LEU A 239 6.91 -9.91 -0.48
CA LEU A 239 7.08 -11.05 0.41
C LEU A 239 8.57 -11.31 0.61
N LEU A 240 8.97 -11.51 1.85
CA LEU A 240 10.29 -12.01 2.24
C LEU A 240 10.08 -13.23 3.13
N MET A 241 10.75 -14.33 2.79
CA MET A 241 10.80 -15.53 3.61
C MET A 241 12.26 -15.82 3.90
N THR A 242 12.61 -16.03 5.17
CA THR A 242 13.98 -16.35 5.59
C THR A 242 13.97 -17.57 6.50
N SER A 243 14.95 -18.46 6.32
CA SER A 243 15.17 -19.53 7.28
C SER A 243 15.76 -18.95 8.56
N GLU A 244 15.21 -19.31 9.71
CA GLU A 244 15.66 -18.88 11.02
C GLU A 244 15.75 -20.09 11.97
N ARG A 245 16.56 -19.95 13.02
CA ARG A 245 16.52 -20.85 14.17
C ARG A 245 15.97 -20.14 15.38
N ASP A 246 15.06 -20.80 16.07
CA ASP A 246 14.65 -20.38 17.40
C ASP A 246 15.85 -20.47 18.35
N PRO A 247 16.23 -19.37 19.02
CA PRO A 247 17.44 -19.32 19.84
C PRO A 247 17.33 -20.13 21.14
N VAL A 248 16.12 -20.51 21.56
CA VAL A 248 15.85 -21.26 22.79
C VAL A 248 15.78 -22.76 22.52
N THR A 249 15.03 -23.15 21.49
CA THR A 249 14.78 -24.56 21.15
C THR A 249 15.76 -25.11 20.11
N GLY A 250 16.44 -24.23 19.37
CA GLY A 250 17.32 -24.59 18.26
C GLY A 250 16.58 -25.09 17.02
N GLN A 251 15.24 -25.11 17.03
CA GLN A 251 14.45 -25.60 15.92
C GLN A 251 14.41 -24.60 14.78
N GLU A 252 14.44 -25.13 13.56
CA GLU A 252 14.33 -24.34 12.34
C GLU A 252 12.87 -23.97 12.06
N HIS A 253 12.68 -22.72 11.66
CA HIS A 253 11.39 -22.17 11.24
C HIS A 253 11.60 -21.18 10.10
N VAL A 254 10.53 -20.90 9.36
CA VAL A 254 10.55 -19.87 8.33
C VAL A 254 9.90 -18.61 8.88
N LEU A 255 10.63 -17.50 8.89
CA LEU A 255 10.05 -16.18 9.12
C LEU A 255 9.49 -15.67 7.80
N LEU A 256 8.17 -15.51 7.75
CA LEU A 256 7.44 -14.91 6.64
C LEU A 256 7.09 -13.46 6.97
N GLN A 257 7.43 -12.57 6.06
CA GLN A 257 7.15 -11.13 6.17
C GLN A 257 6.53 -10.64 4.87
N ARG A 258 5.33 -10.06 4.96
CA ARG A 258 4.59 -9.54 3.81
C ARG A 258 4.20 -8.09 4.06
N LEU A 259 4.49 -7.26 3.07
CA LEU A 259 4.07 -5.86 3.01
C LEU A 259 3.17 -5.69 1.80
N SER A 260 2.05 -5.01 1.97
CA SER A 260 1.17 -4.65 0.86
C SER A 260 0.64 -3.24 1.02
N VAL A 261 0.52 -2.53 -0.08
CA VAL A 261 -0.09 -1.20 -0.10
C VAL A 261 -0.92 -0.98 -1.36
N ASN A 262 -2.14 -0.53 -1.15
CA ASN A 262 -3.08 -0.14 -2.18
C ASN A 262 -3.24 1.39 -2.16
N ARG A 263 -3.13 2.03 -3.33
CA ARG A 263 -3.43 3.46 -3.49
C ARG A 263 -4.81 3.61 -4.15
N TYR A 264 -5.70 4.37 -3.55
CA TYR A 264 -7.05 4.62 -4.08
C TYR A 264 -7.20 6.08 -4.48
N ASN A 265 -7.73 6.32 -5.67
CA ASN A 265 -8.22 7.65 -6.09
C ASN A 265 -9.62 7.94 -5.54
N LEU A 266 -9.83 7.66 -4.25
CA LEU A 266 -11.07 7.92 -3.53
C LEU A 266 -10.73 8.53 -2.18
N SER A 267 -11.59 9.45 -1.72
CA SER A 267 -11.53 9.97 -0.35
C SER A 267 -11.69 8.84 0.69
N PRO A 268 -11.04 8.95 1.87
CA PRO A 268 -11.25 7.99 2.97
C PRO A 268 -12.70 7.96 3.48
N THR A 269 -13.51 8.97 3.16
CA THR A 269 -14.95 9.00 3.50
C THR A 269 -15.85 8.37 2.42
N SER A 270 -15.29 7.89 1.31
CA SER A 270 -16.05 7.30 0.21
C SER A 270 -16.69 5.96 0.61
N PRO A 271 -18.02 5.80 0.52
CA PRO A 271 -18.68 4.52 0.80
C PRO A 271 -18.20 3.40 -0.13
N ARG A 272 -17.89 3.73 -1.40
CA ARG A 272 -17.34 2.77 -2.37
C ARG A 272 -15.99 2.21 -1.92
N LEU A 273 -15.15 3.04 -1.29
CA LEU A 273 -13.88 2.60 -0.75
C LEU A 273 -14.09 1.67 0.44
N HIS A 274 -15.05 1.99 1.32
CA HIS A 274 -15.36 1.16 2.50
C HIS A 274 -15.86 -0.21 2.09
N ASP A 275 -16.75 -0.28 1.09
CA ASP A 275 -17.27 -1.55 0.57
C ASP A 275 -16.18 -2.40 -0.08
N GLU A 276 -15.27 -1.77 -0.83
CA GLU A 276 -14.11 -2.43 -1.42
C GLU A 276 -13.19 -3.01 -0.35
N ILE A 277 -12.77 -2.20 0.64
CA ILE A 277 -11.88 -2.64 1.71
C ILE A 277 -12.53 -3.76 2.50
N ARG A 278 -13.82 -3.64 2.83
CA ARG A 278 -14.54 -4.65 3.61
C ARG A 278 -14.62 -5.99 2.88
N SER A 279 -14.97 -5.96 1.59
CA SER A 279 -15.11 -7.18 0.80
C SER A 279 -13.77 -7.85 0.50
N THR A 280 -12.70 -7.07 0.31
CA THR A 280 -11.36 -7.60 0.00
C THR A 280 -10.43 -7.74 1.19
N LEU A 281 -10.92 -7.46 2.40
CA LEU A 281 -10.11 -7.50 3.62
C LEU A 281 -9.36 -8.83 3.78
N PRO A 282 -9.96 -10.02 3.58
CA PRO A 282 -9.25 -11.30 3.71
C PRO A 282 -8.10 -11.47 2.71
N TRP A 283 -8.22 -10.90 1.52
CA TRP A 283 -7.12 -10.90 0.56
C TRP A 283 -6.02 -9.92 0.96
N PHE A 284 -6.45 -8.73 1.40
CA PHE A 284 -5.55 -7.63 1.70
C PHE A 284 -4.72 -7.90 2.96
N ASN A 285 -5.37 -8.28 4.06
CA ASN A 285 -4.74 -8.53 5.36
C ASN A 285 -3.88 -9.81 5.40
N GLY A 286 -3.97 -10.63 4.35
CA GLY A 286 -3.20 -11.85 4.17
C GLY A 286 -3.87 -13.12 4.70
N ASP A 287 -5.11 -13.08 5.17
CA ASP A 287 -5.83 -14.27 5.64
C ASP A 287 -5.99 -15.31 4.53
N LEU A 288 -6.38 -14.89 3.32
CA LEU A 288 -6.47 -15.78 2.16
C LEU A 288 -5.10 -16.36 1.80
N PHE A 289 -4.04 -15.55 1.87
CA PHE A 289 -2.68 -16.03 1.61
C PHE A 289 -2.28 -17.11 2.63
N MET A 290 -2.57 -16.88 3.92
CA MET A 290 -2.27 -17.84 4.98
C MET A 290 -3.13 -19.10 4.88
N GLU A 291 -4.40 -19.00 4.52
CA GLU A 291 -5.28 -20.16 4.29
C GLU A 291 -4.68 -21.08 3.22
N VAL A 292 -4.34 -20.53 2.05
CA VAL A 292 -3.82 -21.32 0.94
C VAL A 292 -2.47 -21.91 1.30
N LEU A 293 -1.60 -21.13 1.95
CA LEU A 293 -0.28 -21.59 2.38
C LEU A 293 -0.38 -22.73 3.40
N CYS A 294 -1.21 -22.60 4.44
CA CYS A 294 -1.42 -23.65 5.44
C CYS A 294 -1.99 -24.91 4.79
N ARG A 295 -3.01 -24.78 3.94
CA ARG A 295 -3.61 -25.90 3.20
C ARG A 295 -2.57 -26.64 2.34
N GLN A 296 -1.68 -25.92 1.65
CA GLN A 296 -0.61 -26.54 0.85
C GLN A 296 0.44 -27.25 1.72
N LEU A 297 0.81 -26.67 2.87
CA LEU A 297 1.77 -27.30 3.79
C LEU A 297 1.20 -28.55 4.48
N GLU A 298 -0.11 -28.58 4.75
CA GLU A 298 -0.80 -29.75 5.31
C GLU A 298 -0.93 -30.89 4.31
N GLN A 299 -1.18 -30.58 3.03
CA GLN A 299 -1.38 -31.59 1.98
C GLN A 299 -0.09 -32.26 1.50
N GLY A 300 1.08 -31.75 1.88
CA GLY A 300 2.37 -32.41 1.65
C GLY A 300 2.65 -32.71 0.17
N SER A 301 2.62 -31.69 -0.68
CA SER A 301 2.94 -31.89 -2.11
C SER A 301 4.45 -31.84 -2.34
N PRO A 302 5.07 -32.84 -3.00
CA PRO A 302 6.47 -32.76 -3.40
C PRO A 302 6.63 -31.65 -4.45
N ALA A 303 7.54 -30.71 -4.19
CA ALA A 303 7.82 -29.62 -5.10
C ALA A 303 8.25 -30.16 -6.48
N ARG A 304 7.63 -29.64 -7.56
CA ARG A 304 8.31 -29.63 -8.86
C ARG A 304 9.54 -28.75 -8.67
N ALA A 305 10.72 -29.32 -8.81
CA ALA A 305 12.00 -28.61 -8.73
C ALA A 305 11.91 -27.30 -9.51
N LEU A 306 12.03 -26.18 -8.79
CA LEU A 306 12.12 -24.86 -9.40
C LEU A 306 13.48 -24.78 -10.10
N PRO A 307 13.55 -24.19 -11.31
CA PRO A 307 14.85 -23.92 -11.92
C PRO A 307 15.61 -22.94 -11.03
N SER A 308 16.76 -23.38 -10.52
CA SER A 308 17.75 -22.52 -9.87
C SER A 308 18.19 -21.43 -10.84
N CYS A 309 18.22 -20.18 -10.39
CA CYS A 309 18.96 -19.12 -11.07
C CYS A 309 20.46 -19.40 -11.00
#